data_AF-A0A932EGQ4-F1
#
_entry.id   AF-A0A932EGQ4-F1
#
_cell.length_a   1.000
_cell.length_b   1.000
_cell.length_c   1.000
_cell.angle_alpha   90.00
_cell.angle_beta   90.00
_cell.angle_gamma   90.00
#
_symmetry.space_group_name_H-M   'P 1'
#
loop_
_entity.id
_entity.type
_entity.pdbx_description
1 polymer ?
#
loop_
_entity_poly.entity_id
_entity_poly.type
_entity_poly.pdbx_seq_one_letter_code
_entity_poly.pdbx_strand_id
1 'polypeptide(L)'
;MKLPKMQSPIRVVLFVALLILVIVFAREKFFSEEFEIPQGATTSLSENMTDKKQTVEPKQIFVTDGVKHTIPLNEIVGGGPPKDGIPSIDDPKFVSIAEANKFVSDEEPGIAINIDGVQRFYPFQILVWHEIVNDTINGKRILISYCPLCLTAIVFDPVVNGKQVEFGVSGKLWNSNLLMYDRQTDSLWSQALGEAVLGERTTDKLEVLASDILKFGVWKSANTKGEVLSRDTGATRFYGQDPYGDYYTNNSALFFPVATADDRLERKDFVLGIVINGQAKAYYTEAVKKVGRVEEKFAGKTIIAEYDPSLDVVRIFSAEGGKKLVRINPFGSFWFSWVASHPDTELYK
;
A
#
# COMPACT_ATOMS: atom_id res chain seq x y z
N MET A 1 -35.29 -8.90 59.07
CA MET A 1 -34.91 -8.68 57.66
C MET A 1 -34.41 -7.24 57.53
N LYS A 2 -33.08 -7.00 57.61
CA LYS A 2 -32.48 -5.67 57.49
C LYS A 2 -32.03 -5.48 56.04
N LEU A 3 -32.63 -4.53 55.34
CA LEU A 3 -32.21 -4.10 53.99
C LEU A 3 -30.76 -3.56 54.04
N PRO A 4 -29.91 -3.87 53.05
CA PRO A 4 -28.57 -3.30 53.00
C PRO A 4 -28.63 -1.80 52.70
N LYS A 5 -27.79 -1.02 53.39
CA LYS A 5 -27.62 0.42 53.17
C LYS A 5 -27.24 0.68 51.71
N MET A 6 -28.13 1.35 51.00
CA MET A 6 -27.89 1.93 49.68
C MET A 6 -26.63 2.82 49.76
N GLN A 7 -25.58 2.47 49.00
CA GLN A 7 -24.41 3.34 48.86
C GLN A 7 -24.86 4.66 48.24
N SER A 8 -24.37 5.80 48.74
CA SER A 8 -24.84 7.10 48.27
C SER A 8 -24.57 7.23 46.76
N PRO A 9 -25.53 7.75 45.98
CA PRO A 9 -25.38 7.90 44.52
C PRO A 9 -24.13 8.72 44.15
N ILE A 10 -23.68 9.61 45.05
CA ILE A 10 -22.47 10.43 44.90
C ILE A 10 -21.19 9.56 44.85
N ARG A 11 -21.10 8.48 45.63
CA ARG A 11 -19.91 7.59 45.62
C ARG A 11 -19.81 6.75 44.36
N VAL A 12 -20.96 6.34 43.80
CA VAL A 12 -21.01 5.59 42.53
C VAL A 12 -20.61 6.52 41.36
N VAL A 13 -21.11 7.75 41.35
CA VAL A 13 -20.75 8.75 40.32
C VAL A 13 -19.27 9.11 40.37
N LEU A 14 -18.68 9.32 41.55
CA LEU A 14 -17.25 9.60 41.69
C LEU A 14 -16.37 8.41 41.27
N PHE A 15 -16.79 7.17 41.54
CA PHE A 15 -16.05 5.98 41.14
C PHE A 15 -16.10 5.77 39.62
N VAL A 16 -17.27 5.98 38.99
CA VAL A 16 -17.43 5.93 37.52
C VAL A 16 -16.64 7.05 36.85
N ALA A 17 -16.66 8.28 37.40
CA ALA A 17 -15.88 9.39 36.89
C ALA A 17 -14.37 9.12 36.97
N LEU A 18 -13.88 8.56 38.08
CA LEU A 18 -12.48 8.17 38.25
C LEU A 18 -12.09 7.03 37.31
N LEU A 19 -12.96 6.04 37.09
CA LEU A 19 -12.72 4.94 36.15
C LEU A 19 -12.66 5.44 34.70
N ILE A 20 -13.56 6.36 34.33
CA ILE A 20 -13.53 7.04 33.02
C ILE A 20 -12.24 7.86 32.91
N LEU A 21 -11.84 8.60 33.95
CA LEU A 21 -10.60 9.38 33.93
C LEU A 21 -9.37 8.48 33.82
N VAL A 22 -9.34 7.34 34.51
CA VAL A 22 -8.26 6.35 34.42
C VAL A 22 -8.25 5.66 33.06
N ILE A 23 -9.42 5.40 32.45
CA ILE A 23 -9.51 4.87 31.08
C ILE A 23 -9.09 5.93 30.06
N VAL A 24 -9.44 7.20 30.26
CA VAL A 24 -9.05 8.32 29.38
C VAL A 24 -7.55 8.59 29.52
N PHE A 25 -7.02 8.65 30.73
CA PHE A 25 -5.59 8.80 30.97
C PHE A 25 -4.80 7.55 30.55
N ALA A 26 -5.31 6.34 30.77
CA ALA A 26 -4.71 5.14 30.23
C ALA A 26 -4.79 5.15 28.71
N ARG A 27 -5.86 5.65 28.10
CA ARG A 27 -5.96 5.84 26.66
C ARG A 27 -4.96 6.89 26.15
N GLU A 28 -4.77 8.01 26.83
CA GLU A 28 -3.73 9.01 26.49
C GLU A 28 -2.30 8.51 26.75
N LYS A 29 -2.10 7.58 27.70
CA LYS A 29 -0.78 6.99 27.99
C LYS A 29 -0.48 5.72 27.19
N PHE A 30 -1.50 5.08 26.60
CA PHE A 30 -1.39 3.87 25.77
C PHE A 30 -1.73 4.09 24.29
N PHE A 31 -2.21 5.28 23.89
CA PHE A 31 -2.37 5.74 22.51
C PHE A 31 -1.66 7.10 22.41
N SER A 32 -0.70 7.39 21.55
CA SER A 32 -0.08 6.71 20.42
C SER A 32 1.33 7.28 20.33
N GLU A 33 2.37 6.49 20.10
CA GLU A 33 3.62 7.05 19.58
C GLU A 33 3.28 7.65 18.21
N GLU A 34 3.03 8.95 18.16
CA GLU A 34 2.95 9.67 16.90
C GLU A 34 4.34 9.70 16.30
N PHE A 35 4.46 9.41 15.00
CA PHE A 35 5.70 9.67 14.27
C PHE A 35 6.00 11.17 14.37
N GLU A 36 7.01 11.53 15.18
CA GLU A 36 7.51 12.89 15.25
C GLU A 36 8.23 13.20 13.94
N ILE A 37 7.57 13.98 13.07
CA ILE A 37 8.18 14.48 11.85
C ILE A 37 9.12 15.63 12.22
N PRO A 38 10.44 15.53 11.93
CA PRO A 38 11.42 16.57 12.27
C PRO A 38 11.01 17.96 11.75
N GLN A 39 11.30 19.01 12.54
CA GLN A 39 10.88 20.39 12.24
C GLN A 39 12.06 21.38 12.14
N GLY A 40 13.29 20.91 12.39
CA GLY A 40 14.48 21.76 12.38
C GLY A 40 14.96 22.18 11.00
N ALA A 41 16.17 22.72 10.97
CA ALA A 41 16.82 23.12 9.72
C ALA A 41 17.18 21.88 8.88
N THR A 42 16.85 21.95 7.59
CA THR A 42 17.13 20.88 6.63
C THR A 42 18.45 21.15 5.92
N THR A 43 19.31 20.14 5.81
CA THR A 43 20.55 20.18 5.04
C THR A 43 20.54 19.09 3.97
N SER A 44 21.19 19.29 2.83
CA SER A 44 21.38 18.25 1.82
C SER A 44 22.66 17.46 2.08
N LEU A 45 22.60 16.14 1.94
CA LEU A 45 23.79 15.29 1.90
C LEU A 45 24.32 15.27 0.47
N SER A 46 25.54 15.79 0.27
CA SER A 46 26.30 15.59 -0.97
C SER A 46 27.07 14.28 -0.88
N GLU A 47 26.48 13.17 -1.32
CA GLU A 47 27.23 11.93 -1.45
C GLU A 47 28.03 11.93 -2.76
N ASN A 48 29.36 11.93 -2.65
CA ASN A 48 30.26 11.53 -3.74
C ASN A 48 30.16 10.00 -3.92
N MET A 49 29.08 9.53 -4.55
CA MET A 49 28.89 8.12 -4.87
C MET A 49 29.80 7.72 -6.05
N THR A 50 31.04 7.34 -5.75
CA THR A 50 31.86 6.51 -6.65
C THR A 50 31.37 5.07 -6.59
N ASP A 51 30.23 4.78 -7.23
CA ASP A 51 29.88 3.41 -7.57
C ASP A 51 29.58 3.29 -9.07
N LYS A 52 30.55 2.73 -9.81
CA LYS A 52 30.63 2.74 -11.27
C LYS A 52 29.62 1.79 -11.96
N LYS A 53 28.47 1.49 -11.37
CA LYS A 53 27.53 0.50 -11.93
C LYS A 53 26.04 0.83 -11.91
N GLN A 54 25.61 2.04 -11.53
CA GLN A 54 24.22 2.47 -11.73
C GLN A 54 24.18 3.81 -12.47
N THR A 55 23.58 3.80 -13.66
CA THR A 55 23.33 4.98 -14.51
C THR A 55 22.07 5.73 -14.10
N VAL A 56 21.74 5.76 -12.80
CA VAL A 56 20.58 6.48 -12.27
C VAL A 56 21.12 7.68 -11.51
N GLU A 57 20.64 8.88 -11.86
CA GLU A 57 20.93 10.11 -11.11
C GLU A 57 20.69 9.85 -9.60
N PRO A 58 21.67 10.15 -8.72
CA PRO A 58 21.51 9.92 -7.29
C PRO A 58 20.36 10.77 -6.75
N LYS A 59 19.37 10.12 -6.15
CA LYS A 59 18.24 10.79 -5.48
C LYS A 59 18.80 11.63 -4.33
N GLN A 60 18.40 12.89 -4.26
CA GLN A 60 18.88 13.80 -3.22
C GLN A 60 18.40 13.34 -1.85
N ILE A 61 19.33 13.20 -0.90
CA ILE A 61 19.04 12.87 0.50
C ILE A 61 19.17 14.15 1.33
N PHE A 62 18.21 14.38 2.21
CA PHE A 62 18.18 15.48 3.14
C PHE A 62 18.31 14.98 4.58
N VAL A 63 18.74 15.86 5.48
CA VAL A 63 18.82 15.61 6.92
C VAL A 63 18.21 16.76 7.68
N THR A 64 17.26 16.44 8.57
CA THR A 64 16.61 17.38 9.50
C THR A 64 16.65 16.78 10.89
N ASP A 65 17.21 17.50 11.87
CA ASP A 65 17.41 17.03 13.24
C ASP A 65 18.13 15.66 13.35
N GLY A 66 19.05 15.39 12.42
CA GLY A 66 19.79 14.13 12.34
C GLY A 66 19.04 12.97 11.67
N VAL A 67 17.79 13.17 11.25
CA VAL A 67 16.97 12.17 10.56
C VAL A 67 17.06 12.36 9.05
N LYS A 68 17.37 11.28 8.33
CA LYS A 68 17.43 11.29 6.87
C LYS A 68 16.02 11.28 6.27
N HIS A 69 15.86 11.93 5.12
CA HIS A 69 14.65 11.87 4.31
C HIS A 69 14.91 12.16 2.83
N THR A 70 13.99 11.70 1.97
CA THR A 70 14.04 11.94 0.51
C THR A 70 12.79 12.63 -0.03
N ILE A 71 11.86 13.01 0.84
CA ILE A 71 10.61 13.72 0.50
C ILE A 71 10.45 14.94 1.41
N PRO A 72 9.78 16.01 0.96
CA PRO A 72 9.55 17.18 1.80
C PRO A 72 8.71 16.83 3.04
N LEU A 73 9.25 17.08 4.23
CA LEU A 73 8.60 16.70 5.50
C LEU A 73 7.24 17.39 5.72
N ASN A 74 7.07 18.60 5.17
CA ASN A 74 5.83 19.36 5.22
C ASN A 74 4.73 18.82 4.29
N GLU A 75 5.04 17.87 3.41
CA GLU A 75 4.06 17.16 2.57
C GLU A 75 3.55 15.87 3.24
N ILE A 76 4.16 15.44 4.35
CA ILE A 76 3.69 14.31 5.13
C ILE A 76 2.53 14.77 6.01
N VAL A 77 1.36 14.16 5.83
CA VAL A 77 0.13 14.52 6.56
C VAL A 77 -0.43 13.33 7.33
N GLY A 78 -1.24 13.59 8.36
CA GLY A 78 -1.99 12.56 9.06
C GLY A 78 -3.25 12.15 8.30
N GLY A 79 -3.47 10.84 8.17
CA GLY A 79 -4.68 10.26 7.55
C GLY A 79 -5.92 10.22 8.45
N GLY A 80 -5.78 10.64 9.72
CA GLY A 80 -6.83 10.59 10.75
C GLY A 80 -6.54 9.54 11.82
N PRO A 81 -6.37 8.25 11.48
CA PRO A 81 -5.92 7.24 12.44
C PRO A 81 -4.47 7.49 12.91
N PRO A 82 -4.13 7.19 14.18
CA PRO A 82 -2.75 7.20 14.66
C PRO A 82 -1.95 6.00 14.12
N LYS A 83 -0.66 5.90 14.50
CA LYS A 83 0.16 4.68 14.33
C LYS A 83 -0.62 3.46 14.83
N ASP A 84 -0.72 2.43 13.98
CA ASP A 84 -1.49 1.19 14.20
C ASP A 84 -3.01 1.41 14.49
N GLY A 85 -3.55 2.62 14.25
CA GLY A 85 -4.99 2.89 14.36
C GLY A 85 -5.82 2.11 13.34
N ILE A 86 -5.20 1.78 12.20
CA ILE A 86 -5.63 0.74 11.27
C ILE A 86 -4.73 -0.47 11.57
N PRO A 87 -5.27 -1.56 12.17
CA PRO A 87 -4.46 -2.69 12.57
C PRO A 87 -4.02 -3.48 11.34
N SER A 88 -2.72 -3.76 11.20
CA SER A 88 -2.24 -4.74 10.22
C SER A 88 -2.72 -6.16 10.54
N ILE A 89 -2.71 -7.05 9.55
CA ILE A 89 -2.94 -8.48 9.75
C ILE A 89 -1.60 -9.20 9.79
N ASP A 90 -1.17 -9.63 10.98
CA ASP A 90 0.18 -10.19 11.18
C ASP A 90 0.19 -11.74 11.28
N ASP A 91 -0.99 -12.35 11.46
CA ASP A 91 -1.21 -13.80 11.44
C ASP A 91 -2.43 -14.13 10.56
N PRO A 92 -2.33 -13.94 9.23
CA PRO A 92 -3.46 -14.10 8.33
C PRO A 92 -3.99 -15.54 8.32
N LYS A 93 -5.31 -15.67 8.48
CA LYS A 93 -6.03 -16.94 8.32
C LYS A 93 -6.70 -16.99 6.97
N PHE A 94 -6.64 -18.16 6.33
CA PHE A 94 -7.21 -18.39 5.02
C PHE A 94 -8.30 -19.44 5.07
N VAL A 95 -9.29 -19.28 4.20
CA VAL A 95 -10.40 -20.21 4.04
C VAL A 95 -10.50 -20.69 2.60
N SER A 96 -11.21 -21.80 2.39
CA SER A 96 -11.50 -22.31 1.04
C SER A 96 -12.38 -21.34 0.25
N ILE A 97 -12.37 -21.46 -1.09
CA ILE A 97 -13.29 -20.73 -1.98
C ILE A 97 -14.76 -20.96 -1.60
N ALA A 98 -15.13 -22.18 -1.20
CA ALA A 98 -16.50 -22.49 -0.82
C ALA A 98 -16.96 -21.72 0.43
N GLU A 99 -16.05 -21.49 1.38
CA GLU A 99 -16.31 -20.64 2.55
C GLU A 99 -16.32 -19.17 2.17
N ALA A 100 -15.37 -18.73 1.35
CA ALA A 100 -15.26 -17.35 0.89
C ALA A 100 -16.49 -16.88 0.11
N ASN A 101 -17.10 -17.75 -0.70
CA ASN A 101 -18.34 -17.47 -1.44
C ASN A 101 -19.51 -17.03 -0.53
N LYS A 102 -19.45 -17.30 0.78
CA LYS A 102 -20.47 -16.84 1.73
C LYS A 102 -20.38 -15.34 2.03
N PHE A 103 -19.25 -14.71 1.73
CA PHE A 103 -19.00 -13.31 2.10
C PHE A 103 -18.26 -12.47 1.05
N VAL A 104 -17.66 -13.06 0.02
CA VAL A 104 -17.05 -12.36 -1.13
C VAL A 104 -17.87 -12.64 -2.37
N SER A 105 -18.39 -11.58 -3.00
CA SER A 105 -19.11 -11.65 -4.27
C SER A 105 -18.14 -11.79 -5.45
N ASP A 106 -18.61 -12.35 -6.56
CA ASP A 106 -17.80 -12.62 -7.76
C ASP A 106 -17.26 -11.35 -8.42
N GLU A 107 -17.96 -10.23 -8.25
CA GLU A 107 -17.58 -8.93 -8.78
C GLU A 107 -16.58 -8.18 -7.88
N GLU A 108 -16.33 -8.66 -6.66
CA GLU A 108 -15.44 -7.97 -5.74
C GLU A 108 -13.97 -8.12 -6.15
N PRO A 109 -13.23 -7.00 -6.24
CA PRO A 109 -11.81 -7.04 -6.56
C PRO A 109 -10.98 -7.48 -5.35
N GLY A 110 -9.78 -7.98 -5.65
CA GLY A 110 -8.78 -8.33 -4.66
C GLY A 110 -7.41 -8.51 -5.28
N ILE A 111 -6.40 -8.58 -4.43
CA ILE A 111 -5.04 -8.92 -4.84
C ILE A 111 -4.98 -10.43 -5.00
N ALA A 112 -4.57 -10.90 -6.18
CA ALA A 112 -4.34 -12.29 -6.49
C ALA A 112 -2.84 -12.54 -6.63
N ILE A 113 -2.34 -13.59 -5.96
CA ILE A 113 -0.95 -14.03 -6.07
C ILE A 113 -0.86 -15.51 -6.41
N ASN A 114 0.25 -15.87 -7.02
CA ASN A 114 0.69 -17.25 -7.16
C ASN A 114 2.20 -17.29 -6.90
N ILE A 115 2.57 -17.73 -5.70
CA ILE A 115 3.97 -17.78 -5.22
C ILE A 115 4.28 -19.21 -4.83
N ASP A 116 5.27 -19.81 -5.48
CA ASP A 116 5.69 -21.20 -5.25
C ASP A 116 4.52 -22.21 -5.30
N GLY A 117 3.55 -21.97 -6.18
CA GLY A 117 2.35 -22.82 -6.36
C GLY A 117 1.23 -22.57 -5.36
N VAL A 118 1.41 -21.69 -4.37
CA VAL A 118 0.36 -21.27 -3.43
C VAL A 118 -0.41 -20.11 -4.04
N GLN A 119 -1.70 -20.33 -4.26
CA GLN A 119 -2.62 -19.37 -4.85
C GLN A 119 -3.45 -18.73 -3.76
N ARG A 120 -3.32 -17.41 -3.56
CA ARG A 120 -4.06 -16.66 -2.54
C ARG A 120 -4.77 -15.46 -3.13
N PHE A 121 -5.94 -15.16 -2.57
CA PHE A 121 -6.73 -13.98 -2.88
C PHE A 121 -6.97 -13.16 -1.62
N TYR A 122 -6.71 -11.86 -1.71
CA TYR A 122 -6.89 -10.88 -0.63
C TYR A 122 -8.00 -9.90 -1.03
N PRO A 123 -9.25 -10.10 -0.56
CA PRO A 123 -10.38 -9.26 -0.94
C PRO A 123 -10.19 -7.80 -0.50
N PHE A 124 -10.49 -6.85 -1.39
CA PHE A 124 -10.42 -5.41 -1.05
C PHE A 124 -11.36 -5.05 0.10
N GLN A 125 -12.52 -5.72 0.22
CA GLN A 125 -13.45 -5.52 1.34
C GLN A 125 -12.86 -5.83 2.73
N ILE A 126 -11.72 -6.55 2.79
CA ILE A 126 -10.95 -6.78 4.01
C ILE A 126 -9.76 -5.81 4.03
N LEU A 127 -9.00 -5.73 2.93
CA LEU A 127 -7.81 -4.89 2.85
C LEU A 127 -8.10 -3.40 3.11
N VAL A 128 -9.26 -2.88 2.74
CA VAL A 128 -9.65 -1.48 3.00
C VAL A 128 -9.68 -1.14 4.50
N TRP A 129 -9.80 -2.14 5.37
CA TRP A 129 -9.85 -1.97 6.84
C TRP A 129 -8.52 -2.24 7.54
N HIS A 130 -7.51 -2.70 6.82
CA HIS A 130 -6.25 -3.20 7.37
C HIS A 130 -5.01 -2.63 6.69
N GLU A 131 -5.10 -2.32 5.39
CA GLU A 131 -4.07 -1.78 4.50
C GLU A 131 -2.79 -2.63 4.38
N ILE A 132 -2.43 -3.43 5.38
CA ILE A 132 -1.22 -4.25 5.43
C ILE A 132 -1.56 -5.68 5.91
N VAL A 133 -1.00 -6.67 5.21
CA VAL A 133 -0.96 -8.07 5.66
C VAL A 133 0.49 -8.55 5.61
N ASN A 134 1.03 -8.95 6.77
CA ASN A 134 2.36 -9.57 6.88
C ASN A 134 2.22 -11.10 6.76
N ASP A 135 2.16 -11.62 5.54
CA ASP A 135 1.91 -13.03 5.27
C ASP A 135 3.21 -13.85 5.14
N THR A 136 3.07 -15.18 5.22
CA THR A 136 4.13 -16.15 4.98
C THR A 136 3.63 -17.28 4.05
N ILE A 137 4.37 -17.52 2.97
CA ILE A 137 4.14 -18.61 2.02
C ILE A 137 5.37 -19.50 1.99
N ASN A 138 5.22 -20.78 2.35
CA ASN A 138 6.33 -21.74 2.36
C ASN A 138 7.60 -21.24 3.09
N GLY A 139 7.42 -20.49 4.17
CA GLY A 139 8.50 -19.90 4.97
C GLY A 139 9.08 -18.58 4.41
N LYS A 140 8.62 -18.11 3.25
CA LYS A 140 8.97 -16.80 2.69
C LYS A 140 7.96 -15.76 3.13
N ARG A 141 8.44 -14.67 3.74
CA ARG A 141 7.59 -13.52 4.09
C ARG A 141 7.20 -12.78 2.82
N ILE A 142 5.96 -12.30 2.80
CA ILE A 142 5.48 -11.36 1.79
C ILE A 142 4.71 -10.24 2.50
N LEU A 143 4.77 -9.04 1.94
CA LEU A 143 4.02 -7.89 2.43
C LEU A 143 2.94 -7.56 1.41
N ILE A 144 1.68 -7.72 1.80
CA ILE A 144 0.53 -7.24 1.04
C ILE A 144 0.24 -5.81 1.50
N SER A 145 0.15 -4.86 0.58
CA SER A 145 -0.17 -3.48 0.88
C SER A 145 -1.29 -2.95 -0.03
N TYR A 146 -2.29 -2.29 0.56
CA TYR A 146 -3.41 -1.68 -0.15
C TYR A 146 -3.69 -0.28 0.38
N CYS A 147 -3.67 0.72 -0.51
CA CYS A 147 -4.10 2.08 -0.21
C CYS A 147 -5.42 2.37 -0.97
N PRO A 148 -6.57 2.44 -0.27
CA PRO A 148 -7.85 2.69 -0.91
C PRO A 148 -7.93 4.09 -1.54
N LEU A 149 -7.27 5.09 -0.96
CA LEU A 149 -7.26 6.46 -1.48
C LEU A 149 -6.67 6.57 -2.89
N CYS A 150 -5.75 5.67 -3.24
CA CYS A 150 -5.01 5.67 -4.49
C CYS A 150 -5.33 4.46 -5.38
N LEU A 151 -6.22 3.56 -4.94
CA LEU A 151 -6.45 2.23 -5.53
C LEU A 151 -5.13 1.46 -5.79
N THR A 152 -4.15 1.66 -4.91
CA THR A 152 -2.83 1.04 -5.04
C THR A 152 -2.80 -0.27 -4.29
N ALA A 153 -2.49 -1.36 -4.98
CA ALA A 153 -2.43 -2.72 -4.42
C ALA A 153 -1.12 -3.37 -4.87
N ILE A 154 -0.20 -3.61 -3.93
CA ILE A 154 1.15 -4.06 -4.22
C ILE A 154 1.55 -5.17 -3.26
N VAL A 155 2.30 -6.14 -3.78
CA VAL A 155 2.94 -7.20 -2.99
C VAL A 155 4.44 -7.00 -3.03
N PHE A 156 5.07 -6.93 -1.86
CA PHE A 156 6.51 -6.74 -1.73
C PHE A 156 7.18 -7.98 -1.12
N ASP A 157 8.45 -8.18 -1.47
CA ASP A 157 9.39 -8.96 -0.66
C ASP A 157 9.89 -8.05 0.47
N PRO A 158 9.55 -8.34 1.73
CA PRO A 158 9.96 -7.52 2.87
C PRO A 158 11.36 -7.87 3.38
N VAL A 159 12.20 -8.51 2.56
CA VAL A 159 13.62 -8.72 2.87
C VAL A 159 14.46 -7.56 2.36
N VAL A 160 15.05 -6.80 3.29
CA VAL A 160 15.91 -5.65 3.00
C VAL A 160 17.30 -5.96 3.52
N ASN A 161 18.31 -5.90 2.64
CA ASN A 161 19.70 -6.20 2.99
C ASN A 161 19.87 -7.56 3.71
N GLY A 162 19.09 -8.57 3.27
CA GLY A 162 19.09 -9.93 3.84
C GLY A 162 18.36 -10.08 5.17
N LYS A 163 17.69 -9.03 5.68
CA LYS A 163 16.92 -9.07 6.92
C LYS A 163 15.43 -8.95 6.62
N GLN A 164 14.62 -9.79 7.26
CA GLN A 164 13.17 -9.65 7.23
C GLN A 164 12.78 -8.37 7.97
N VAL A 165 11.88 -7.61 7.36
CA VAL A 165 11.30 -6.40 7.92
C VAL A 165 9.79 -6.65 8.10
N GLU A 166 9.25 -6.24 9.24
CA GLU A 166 7.81 -6.34 9.51
C GLU A 166 7.21 -4.94 9.50
N PHE A 167 6.05 -4.79 8.86
CA PHE A 167 5.46 -3.49 8.61
C PHE A 167 4.15 -3.29 9.37
N GLY A 168 3.88 -2.05 9.76
CA GLY A 168 2.59 -1.61 10.29
C GLY A 168 2.07 -0.36 9.56
N VAL A 169 0.84 0.03 9.89
CA VAL A 169 0.21 1.21 9.29
C VAL A 169 0.58 2.45 10.11
N SER A 170 1.22 3.43 9.48
CA SER A 170 1.73 4.59 10.24
C SER A 170 0.65 5.62 10.58
N GLY A 171 -0.47 5.60 9.85
CA GLY A 171 -1.47 6.68 9.87
C GLY A 171 -0.99 7.95 9.15
N LYS A 172 0.14 7.92 8.45
CA LYS A 172 0.70 9.02 7.66
C LYS A 172 0.55 8.78 6.17
N LEU A 173 0.42 9.87 5.43
CA LEU A 173 0.26 9.89 3.98
C LEU A 173 1.27 10.86 3.36
N TRP A 174 1.72 10.53 2.15
CA TRP A 174 2.42 11.45 1.26
C TRP A 174 1.83 11.30 -0.14
N ASN A 175 1.45 12.40 -0.81
CA ASN A 175 0.70 12.38 -2.06
C ASN A 175 -0.59 11.54 -2.00
N SER A 176 -1.31 11.65 -0.88
CA SER A 176 -2.47 10.82 -0.50
C SER A 176 -2.21 9.30 -0.41
N ASN A 177 -0.99 8.85 -0.66
CA ASN A 177 -0.63 7.45 -0.64
C ASN A 177 -0.07 7.06 0.73
N LEU A 178 -0.28 5.80 1.11
CA LEU A 178 0.13 5.24 2.39
C LEU A 178 1.65 5.35 2.60
N LEU A 179 2.04 5.92 3.74
CA LEU A 179 3.34 5.65 4.33
C LEU A 179 3.21 4.48 5.28
N MET A 180 3.84 3.36 4.97
CA MET A 180 3.99 2.25 5.91
C MET A 180 5.11 2.60 6.90
N TYR A 181 5.23 1.88 8.00
CA TYR A 181 6.44 1.96 8.82
C TYR A 181 7.00 0.57 9.08
N ASP A 182 8.31 0.45 9.25
CA ASP A 182 8.90 -0.79 9.74
C ASP A 182 8.98 -0.79 11.27
N ARG A 183 8.57 -1.90 11.89
CA ARG A 183 8.53 -2.04 13.35
C ARG A 183 9.90 -2.09 14.02
N GLN A 184 10.99 -2.23 13.26
CA GLN A 184 12.33 -2.33 13.82
C GLN A 184 12.96 -0.95 14.06
N THR A 185 12.77 -0.01 13.13
CA THR A 185 13.45 1.29 13.14
C THR A 185 12.49 2.48 13.12
N ASP A 186 11.18 2.22 13.00
CA ASP A 186 10.15 3.23 12.81
C ASP A 186 10.37 4.16 11.60
N SER A 187 11.16 3.70 10.61
CA SER A 187 11.32 4.44 9.36
C SER A 187 10.01 4.40 8.57
N LEU A 188 9.68 5.49 7.88
CA LEU A 188 8.51 5.55 7.00
C LEU A 188 8.87 5.13 5.57
N TRP A 189 8.01 4.32 4.98
CA TRP A 189 8.18 3.74 3.65
C TRP A 189 7.02 4.14 2.75
N SER A 190 7.32 4.75 1.61
CA SER A 190 6.32 5.07 0.61
C SER A 190 5.89 3.79 -0.11
N GLN A 191 4.61 3.43 0.00
CA GLN A 191 4.04 2.32 -0.75
C GLN A 191 4.13 2.57 -2.27
N ALA A 192 3.85 3.79 -2.74
CA ALA A 192 3.94 4.15 -4.16
C ALA A 192 5.36 4.08 -4.75
N LEU A 193 6.41 4.20 -3.93
CA LEU A 193 7.80 4.08 -4.39
C LEU A 193 8.42 2.72 -4.08
N GLY A 194 7.87 1.96 -3.12
CA GLY A 194 8.51 0.78 -2.55
C GLY A 194 9.84 1.12 -1.87
N GLU A 195 9.96 2.28 -1.22
CA GLU A 195 11.21 2.83 -0.69
C GLU A 195 11.01 3.49 0.68
N ALA A 196 11.99 3.36 1.56
CA ALA A 196 12.07 4.13 2.80
C ALA A 196 12.37 5.60 2.49
N VAL A 197 11.50 6.51 2.92
CA VAL A 197 11.57 7.94 2.60
C VAL A 197 11.92 8.83 3.79
N LEU A 198 11.87 8.29 5.01
CA LEU A 198 12.20 8.99 6.26
C LEU A 198 12.70 7.98 7.30
N GLY A 199 13.79 8.28 8.01
CA GLY A 199 14.29 7.47 9.13
C GLY A 199 15.64 6.80 8.87
N GLU A 200 15.97 5.80 9.70
CA GLU A 200 17.25 5.07 9.60
C GLU A 200 17.40 4.36 8.24
N ARG A 201 16.29 3.83 7.72
CA ARG A 201 16.23 3.02 6.51
C ARG A 201 16.23 3.84 5.23
N THR A 202 16.18 5.18 5.28
CA THR A 202 16.00 6.03 4.08
C THR A 202 16.87 5.58 2.91
N THR A 203 16.27 5.47 1.72
CA THR A 203 16.79 4.91 0.46
C THR A 203 16.78 3.39 0.31
N ASP A 204 16.56 2.60 1.38
CA ASP A 204 16.32 1.17 1.25
C ASP A 204 15.06 0.92 0.40
N LYS A 205 15.07 -0.14 -0.42
CA LYS A 205 13.99 -0.48 -1.36
C LYS A 205 13.43 -1.87 -1.11
N LEU A 206 12.16 -2.03 -1.46
CA LEU A 206 11.44 -3.29 -1.48
C LEU A 206 11.33 -3.82 -2.90
N GLU A 207 11.52 -5.12 -3.09
CA GLU A 207 11.26 -5.78 -4.37
C GLU A 207 9.75 -6.00 -4.55
N VAL A 208 9.21 -5.66 -5.72
CA VAL A 208 7.79 -5.92 -6.05
C VAL A 208 7.63 -7.35 -6.56
N LEU A 209 6.82 -8.13 -5.85
CA LEU A 209 6.46 -9.50 -6.22
C LEU A 209 5.29 -9.54 -7.21
N ALA A 210 5.14 -10.68 -7.88
CA ALA A 210 4.09 -10.86 -8.88
C ALA A 210 2.69 -10.96 -8.25
N SER A 211 1.83 -10.03 -8.64
CA SER A 211 0.42 -10.00 -8.28
C SER A 211 -0.44 -9.39 -9.38
N ASP A 212 -1.71 -9.78 -9.43
CA ASP A 212 -2.74 -9.18 -10.27
C ASP A 212 -3.85 -8.61 -9.37
N ILE A 213 -4.52 -7.54 -9.79
CA ILE A 213 -5.81 -7.14 -9.21
C ILE A 213 -6.88 -7.80 -10.05
N LEU A 214 -7.64 -8.73 -9.45
CA LEU A 214 -8.65 -9.51 -10.15
C LEU A 214 -9.99 -9.45 -9.42
N LYS A 215 -11.07 -9.61 -10.18
CA LYS A 215 -12.38 -9.96 -9.62
C LYS A 215 -12.33 -11.38 -9.04
N PHE A 216 -12.97 -11.59 -7.89
CA PHE A 216 -12.97 -12.88 -7.20
C PHE A 216 -13.51 -14.02 -8.07
N GLY A 217 -14.58 -13.77 -8.83
CA GLY A 217 -15.18 -14.75 -9.74
C GLY A 217 -14.23 -15.19 -10.86
N VAL A 218 -13.49 -14.24 -11.42
CA VAL A 218 -12.44 -14.49 -12.43
C VAL A 218 -11.31 -15.30 -11.81
N TRP A 219 -10.77 -14.87 -10.68
CA TRP A 219 -9.68 -15.56 -10.00
C TRP A 219 -10.07 -17.01 -9.62
N LYS A 220 -11.22 -17.21 -8.97
CA LYS A 220 -11.61 -18.55 -8.49
C LYS A 220 -11.91 -19.54 -9.63
N SER A 221 -12.27 -19.05 -10.82
CA SER A 221 -12.48 -19.90 -12.01
C SER A 221 -11.18 -20.58 -12.48
N ALA A 222 -10.03 -19.90 -12.28
CA ALA A 222 -8.71 -20.40 -12.66
C ALA A 222 -7.94 -21.06 -11.50
N ASN A 223 -8.40 -20.90 -10.25
CA ASN A 223 -7.66 -21.28 -9.04
C ASN A 223 -8.51 -22.18 -8.12
N THR A 224 -8.92 -23.37 -8.58
CA THR A 224 -9.88 -24.23 -7.87
C THR A 224 -9.42 -24.75 -6.49
N LYS A 225 -8.13 -24.65 -6.18
CA LYS A 225 -7.53 -24.99 -4.88
C LYS A 225 -6.98 -23.77 -4.12
N GLY A 226 -7.29 -22.57 -4.61
CA GLY A 226 -6.82 -21.33 -4.00
C GLY A 226 -7.43 -21.09 -2.62
N GLU A 227 -6.72 -20.30 -1.82
CA GLU A 227 -7.13 -19.89 -0.49
C GLU A 227 -7.48 -18.40 -0.48
N VAL A 228 -8.46 -18.01 0.32
CA VAL A 228 -8.93 -16.61 0.40
C VAL A 228 -8.72 -16.10 1.81
N LEU A 229 -8.20 -14.87 1.94
CA LEU A 229 -8.05 -14.23 3.24
C LEU A 229 -9.41 -14.20 3.96
N SER A 230 -9.43 -14.69 5.19
CA SER A 230 -10.64 -14.78 6.00
C SER A 230 -10.93 -13.47 6.74
N ARG A 231 -12.16 -13.35 7.27
CA ARG A 231 -12.54 -12.26 8.17
C ARG A 231 -12.07 -12.47 9.63
N ASP A 232 -11.42 -13.60 9.92
CA ASP A 232 -10.76 -13.85 11.20
C ASP A 232 -9.36 -13.21 11.19
N THR A 233 -9.34 -11.89 11.36
CA THR A 233 -8.13 -11.07 11.25
C THR A 233 -7.57 -10.64 12.61
N GLY A 234 -8.22 -11.03 13.70
CA GLY A 234 -7.94 -10.51 15.05
C GLY A 234 -8.55 -9.13 15.34
N ALA A 235 -9.21 -8.49 14.37
CA ALA A 235 -9.91 -7.21 14.55
C ALA A 235 -11.41 -7.30 14.23
N THR A 236 -12.23 -6.52 14.93
CA THR A 236 -13.65 -6.31 14.58
C THR A 236 -13.78 -5.09 13.67
N ARG A 237 -14.23 -5.31 12.43
CA ARG A 237 -14.43 -4.30 11.39
C ARG A 237 -15.69 -4.60 10.59
N PHE A 238 -16.17 -3.61 9.84
CA PHE A 238 -17.36 -3.73 9.00
C PHE A 238 -17.00 -4.28 7.61
N TYR A 239 -16.40 -5.48 7.54
CA TYR A 239 -16.02 -6.10 6.28
C TYR A 239 -17.22 -6.22 5.32
N GLY A 240 -16.99 -5.88 4.05
CA GLY A 240 -18.04 -5.78 3.03
C GLY A 240 -18.75 -4.43 2.98
N GLN A 241 -18.46 -3.52 3.91
CA GLN A 241 -18.87 -2.11 3.81
C GLN A 241 -17.64 -1.26 3.53
N ASP A 242 -17.66 -0.51 2.43
CA ASP A 242 -16.57 0.38 2.06
C ASP A 242 -16.75 1.74 2.76
N PRO A 243 -15.76 2.22 3.54
CA PRO A 243 -15.86 3.49 4.25
C PRO A 243 -15.71 4.73 3.36
N TYR A 244 -15.35 4.57 2.07
CA TYR A 244 -15.08 5.66 1.14
C TYR A 244 -16.23 5.98 0.17
N GLY A 245 -17.32 5.20 0.16
CA GLY A 245 -18.54 5.53 -0.59
C GLY A 245 -18.32 5.74 -2.09
N ASP A 246 -18.68 6.91 -2.62
CA ASP A 246 -18.52 7.27 -4.04
C ASP A 246 -17.10 7.77 -4.39
N TYR A 247 -16.16 7.76 -3.44
CA TYR A 247 -14.83 8.31 -3.65
C TYR A 247 -14.17 7.76 -4.91
N TYR A 248 -14.17 6.44 -5.16
CA TYR A 248 -13.48 5.87 -6.32
C TYR A 248 -14.00 6.36 -7.68
N THR A 249 -15.25 6.80 -7.76
CA THR A 249 -15.89 7.26 -9.00
C THR A 249 -16.04 8.78 -9.08
N ASN A 250 -15.94 9.47 -7.95
CA ASN A 250 -15.99 10.93 -7.88
C ASN A 250 -14.61 11.55 -8.15
N ASN A 251 -14.30 11.84 -9.42
CA ASN A 251 -13.01 12.41 -9.85
C ASN A 251 -12.68 13.77 -9.23
N SER A 252 -13.67 14.54 -8.77
CA SER A 252 -13.44 15.84 -8.14
C SER A 252 -13.00 15.73 -6.68
N ALA A 253 -13.36 14.65 -5.98
CA ALA A 253 -13.05 14.46 -4.57
C ALA A 253 -11.62 13.96 -4.35
N LEU A 254 -10.81 14.74 -3.63
CA LEU A 254 -9.55 14.30 -3.02
C LEU A 254 -9.63 14.59 -1.53
N PHE A 255 -9.43 13.57 -0.69
CA PHE A 255 -9.49 13.74 0.76
C PHE A 255 -8.19 14.29 1.34
N PHE A 256 -7.08 14.14 0.61
CA PHE A 256 -5.74 14.54 1.04
C PHE A 256 -5.01 15.26 -0.10
N PRO A 257 -4.00 16.09 0.23
CA PRO A 257 -3.24 16.85 -0.76
C PRO A 257 -2.35 15.94 -1.63
N VAL A 258 -2.07 16.42 -2.83
CA VAL A 258 -1.12 15.87 -3.79
C VAL A 258 -0.25 17.00 -4.33
N ALA A 259 1.05 16.76 -4.49
CA ALA A 259 2.01 17.79 -4.89
C ALA A 259 1.86 18.25 -6.35
N THR A 260 1.31 17.39 -7.21
CA THR A 260 1.22 17.64 -8.65
C THR A 260 -0.19 17.39 -9.16
N ALA A 261 -0.68 18.32 -9.99
CA ALA A 261 -1.87 18.13 -10.81
C ALA A 261 -1.43 17.92 -12.26
N ASP A 262 -2.09 17.01 -12.96
CA ASP A 262 -1.79 16.69 -14.35
C ASP A 262 -3.11 16.40 -15.07
N ASP A 263 -3.34 17.09 -16.19
CA ASP A 263 -4.59 17.08 -16.96
C ASP A 263 -4.57 16.09 -18.14
N ARG A 264 -3.54 15.25 -18.25
CA ARG A 264 -3.44 14.27 -19.35
C ARG A 264 -4.49 13.15 -19.23
N LEU A 265 -5.01 12.89 -18.02
CA LEU A 265 -6.05 11.92 -17.68
C LEU A 265 -6.94 12.47 -16.56
N GLU A 266 -8.10 11.85 -16.34
CA GLU A 266 -8.89 12.10 -15.14
C GLU A 266 -8.12 11.63 -13.90
N ARG A 267 -8.34 12.28 -12.75
CA ARG A 267 -7.56 12.02 -11.53
C ARG A 267 -7.58 10.55 -11.12
N LYS A 268 -8.74 9.89 -11.25
CA LYS A 268 -8.96 8.49 -10.84
C LYS A 268 -8.98 7.52 -12.02
N ASP A 269 -8.48 7.95 -13.19
CA ASP A 269 -8.14 6.99 -14.23
C ASP A 269 -7.07 6.04 -13.70
N PHE A 270 -7.29 4.74 -13.87
CA PHE A 270 -6.38 3.73 -13.38
C PHE A 270 -5.23 3.51 -14.36
N VAL A 271 -4.00 3.58 -13.85
CA VAL A 271 -2.78 3.41 -14.63
C VAL A 271 -1.90 2.31 -14.06
N LEU A 272 -1.09 1.71 -14.93
CA LEU A 272 0.00 0.82 -14.55
C LEU A 272 1.32 1.54 -14.76
N GLY A 273 1.98 1.91 -13.68
CA GLY A 273 3.25 2.61 -13.67
C GLY A 273 4.46 1.67 -13.62
N ILE A 274 5.51 1.97 -14.38
CA ILE A 274 6.80 1.28 -14.34
C ILE A 274 7.94 2.30 -14.20
N VAL A 275 9.00 1.90 -13.49
CA VAL A 275 10.25 2.67 -13.41
C VAL A 275 11.39 1.79 -13.89
N ILE A 276 12.10 2.22 -14.94
CA ILE A 276 13.24 1.49 -15.51
C ILE A 276 14.39 2.46 -15.70
N ASN A 277 15.55 2.14 -15.13
CA ASN A 277 16.75 2.99 -15.18
C ASN A 277 16.47 4.45 -14.75
N GLY A 278 15.65 4.62 -13.71
CA GLY A 278 15.26 5.94 -13.17
C GLY A 278 14.19 6.69 -13.98
N GLN A 279 13.79 6.18 -15.14
CA GLN A 279 12.75 6.80 -15.96
C GLN A 279 11.39 6.16 -15.66
N ALA A 280 10.37 6.99 -15.46
CA ALA A 280 9.01 6.56 -15.16
C ALA A 280 8.12 6.57 -16.42
N LYS A 281 7.25 5.57 -16.54
CA LYS A 281 6.21 5.52 -17.57
C LYS A 281 4.93 4.93 -17.01
N ALA A 282 3.80 5.51 -17.38
CA ALA A 282 2.46 5.00 -17.08
C ALA A 282 1.76 4.50 -18.33
N TYR A 283 0.97 3.44 -18.16
CA TYR A 283 0.04 2.92 -19.16
C TYR A 283 -1.38 3.11 -18.65
N TYR A 284 -2.16 3.95 -19.34
CA TYR A 284 -3.60 4.01 -19.11
C TYR A 284 -4.24 2.68 -19.53
N THR A 285 -4.88 1.98 -18.61
CA THR A 285 -5.31 0.60 -18.86
C THR A 285 -6.34 0.52 -19.97
N GLU A 286 -7.29 1.45 -20.04
CA GLU A 286 -8.34 1.44 -21.06
C GLU A 286 -7.78 1.67 -22.48
N ALA A 287 -6.74 2.48 -22.61
CA ALA A 287 -6.03 2.67 -23.87
C ALA A 287 -5.38 1.37 -24.36
N VAL A 288 -4.71 0.64 -23.45
CA VAL A 288 -4.11 -0.66 -23.77
C VAL A 288 -5.19 -1.69 -24.09
N LYS A 289 -6.27 -1.76 -23.31
CA LYS A 289 -7.41 -2.68 -23.56
C LYS A 289 -8.02 -2.47 -24.94
N LYS A 290 -8.16 -1.22 -25.39
CA LYS A 290 -8.71 -0.86 -26.71
C LYS A 290 -7.87 -1.40 -27.87
N VAL A 291 -6.54 -1.41 -27.74
CA VAL A 291 -5.61 -1.89 -28.78
C VAL A 291 -5.27 -3.38 -28.62
N GLY A 292 -5.42 -3.91 -27.41
CA GLY A 292 -5.10 -5.29 -27.04
C GLY A 292 -3.63 -5.51 -26.70
N ARG A 293 -2.71 -4.93 -27.47
CA ARG A 293 -1.26 -5.05 -27.23
C ARG A 293 -0.50 -3.83 -27.70
N VAL A 294 0.40 -3.33 -26.85
CA VAL A 294 1.32 -2.23 -27.12
C VAL A 294 2.74 -2.78 -27.01
N GLU A 295 3.56 -2.54 -28.04
CA GLU A 295 4.99 -2.88 -28.02
C GLU A 295 5.79 -1.63 -28.37
N GLU A 296 6.74 -1.27 -27.50
CA GLU A 296 7.52 -0.04 -27.64
C GLU A 296 8.91 -0.16 -27.03
N LYS A 297 9.74 0.87 -27.27
CA LYS A 297 11.05 1.02 -26.63
C LYS A 297 10.94 2.05 -25.51
N PHE A 298 11.35 1.66 -24.31
CA PHE A 298 11.41 2.55 -23.16
C PHE A 298 12.65 2.23 -22.31
N ALA A 299 13.40 3.27 -21.92
CA ALA A 299 14.62 3.16 -21.11
C ALA A 299 15.62 2.08 -21.58
N GLY A 300 15.74 1.88 -22.89
CA GLY A 300 16.63 0.88 -23.51
C GLY A 300 16.09 -0.56 -23.55
N LYS A 301 14.87 -0.82 -23.07
CA LYS A 301 14.20 -2.13 -23.13
C LYS A 301 13.04 -2.11 -24.13
N THR A 302 12.72 -3.27 -24.71
CA THR A 302 11.42 -3.45 -25.37
C THR A 302 10.40 -3.76 -24.28
N ILE A 303 9.37 -2.92 -24.16
CA ILE A 303 8.27 -3.08 -23.24
C ILE A 303 7.02 -3.51 -24.01
N ILE A 304 6.30 -4.48 -23.47
CA ILE A 304 5.06 -4.99 -24.02
C ILE A 304 3.99 -4.88 -22.95
N ALA A 305 2.98 -4.05 -23.17
CA ALA A 305 1.77 -4.01 -22.35
C ALA A 305 0.66 -4.76 -23.11
N GLU A 306 0.12 -5.82 -22.52
CA GLU A 306 -0.82 -6.74 -23.17
C GLU A 306 -2.05 -6.94 -22.31
N TYR A 307 -3.22 -6.83 -22.93
CA TYR A 307 -4.52 -7.08 -22.32
C TYR A 307 -4.85 -8.57 -22.40
N ASP A 308 -5.14 -9.17 -21.25
CA ASP A 308 -5.67 -10.52 -21.12
C ASP A 308 -7.20 -10.45 -20.91
N PRO A 309 -8.02 -10.68 -21.94
CA PRO A 309 -9.47 -10.58 -21.84
C PRO A 309 -10.09 -11.68 -20.97
N SER A 310 -9.37 -12.77 -20.69
CA SER A 310 -9.88 -13.84 -19.82
C SER A 310 -9.82 -13.46 -18.34
N LEU A 311 -8.89 -12.57 -18.00
CA LEU A 311 -8.67 -12.09 -16.65
C LEU A 311 -9.11 -10.63 -16.44
N ASP A 312 -9.44 -9.92 -17.52
CA ASP A 312 -9.71 -8.48 -17.56
C ASP A 312 -8.57 -7.63 -16.97
N VAL A 313 -7.31 -7.98 -17.29
CA VAL A 313 -6.11 -7.27 -16.80
C VAL A 313 -5.15 -6.93 -17.90
N VAL A 314 -4.43 -5.81 -17.72
CA VAL A 314 -3.25 -5.48 -18.52
C VAL A 314 -2.02 -5.95 -17.76
N ARG A 315 -1.12 -6.67 -18.43
CA ARG A 315 0.18 -7.09 -17.89
C ARG A 315 1.30 -6.47 -18.70
N ILE A 316 2.39 -6.14 -18.01
CA ILE A 316 3.57 -5.53 -18.63
C ILE A 316 4.71 -6.53 -18.62
N PHE A 317 5.44 -6.61 -19.72
CA PHE A 317 6.58 -7.47 -19.91
C PHE A 317 7.76 -6.70 -20.50
N SER A 318 8.97 -7.15 -20.22
CA SER A 318 10.13 -6.82 -21.04
C SER A 318 10.51 -8.00 -21.93
N ALA A 319 10.97 -7.71 -23.15
CA ALA A 319 11.52 -8.73 -24.04
C ALA A 319 13.04 -8.74 -23.95
N GLU A 320 13.62 -9.76 -23.31
CA GLU A 320 15.06 -9.99 -23.26
C GLU A 320 15.51 -10.82 -24.46
N GLY A 321 16.55 -10.36 -25.17
CA GLY A 321 17.09 -11.06 -26.35
C GLY A 321 16.08 -11.26 -27.49
N GLY A 322 14.99 -10.49 -27.50
CA GLY A 322 13.95 -10.49 -28.54
C GLY A 322 12.99 -11.69 -28.55
N LYS A 323 13.05 -12.61 -27.57
CA LYS A 323 12.16 -13.81 -27.56
C LYS A 323 11.57 -14.19 -26.22
N LYS A 324 12.23 -13.90 -25.09
CA LYS A 324 11.72 -14.27 -23.76
C LYS A 324 11.04 -13.07 -23.11
N LEU A 325 9.75 -13.23 -22.79
CA LEU A 325 9.01 -12.24 -22.01
C LEU A 325 9.28 -12.44 -20.53
N VAL A 326 9.68 -11.38 -19.85
CA VAL A 326 9.85 -11.31 -18.39
C VAL A 326 8.79 -10.36 -17.86
N ARG A 327 7.90 -10.84 -16.99
CA ARG A 327 6.84 -10.04 -16.37
C ARG A 327 7.48 -8.91 -15.56
N ILE A 328 7.01 -7.69 -15.79
CA ILE A 328 7.25 -6.53 -14.93
C ILE A 328 5.97 -6.34 -14.12
N ASN A 329 6.10 -6.27 -12.80
CA ASN A 329 4.96 -5.96 -11.94
C ASN A 329 4.88 -4.45 -11.79
N PRO A 330 3.88 -3.80 -12.41
CA PRO A 330 3.74 -2.36 -12.31
C PRO A 330 3.15 -1.93 -10.96
N PHE A 331 3.32 -0.65 -10.67
CA PHE A 331 2.58 0.04 -9.63
C PHE A 331 1.22 0.43 -10.20
N GLY A 332 0.18 -0.34 -9.88
CA GLY A 332 -1.20 0.04 -10.17
C GLY A 332 -1.65 1.18 -9.26
N SER A 333 -2.22 2.24 -9.81
CA SER A 333 -2.72 3.37 -9.02
C SER A 333 -3.67 4.25 -9.82
N PHE A 334 -4.44 5.08 -9.13
CA PHE A 334 -5.06 6.26 -9.71
C PHE A 334 -4.01 7.24 -10.23
N TRP A 335 -4.30 7.86 -11.38
CA TRP A 335 -3.40 8.76 -12.09
C TRP A 335 -2.83 9.86 -11.19
N PHE A 336 -3.68 10.50 -10.37
CA PHE A 336 -3.26 11.60 -9.51
C PHE A 336 -2.13 11.20 -8.54
N SER A 337 -2.14 9.95 -8.05
CA SER A 337 -1.15 9.48 -7.07
C SER A 337 0.15 9.06 -7.74
N TRP A 338 0.04 8.39 -8.90
CA TRP A 338 1.20 8.03 -9.71
C TRP A 338 1.98 9.27 -10.15
N VAL A 339 1.30 10.24 -10.76
CA VAL A 339 1.96 11.45 -11.31
C VAL A 339 2.53 12.35 -10.21
N ALA A 340 1.90 12.40 -9.04
CA ALA A 340 2.45 13.15 -7.90
C ALA A 340 3.77 12.55 -7.38
N SER A 341 3.96 11.24 -7.53
CA SER A 341 5.23 10.56 -7.17
C SER A 341 6.24 10.52 -8.33
N HIS A 342 5.77 10.64 -9.57
CA HIS A 342 6.55 10.56 -10.81
C HIS A 342 6.12 11.66 -11.81
N PRO A 343 6.39 12.94 -11.54
CA PRO A 343 5.87 14.06 -12.34
C PRO A 343 6.36 14.04 -13.79
N ASP A 344 7.59 13.56 -14.02
CA ASP A 344 8.19 13.44 -15.36
C ASP A 344 7.77 12.17 -16.11
N THR A 345 6.77 11.43 -15.62
CA THR A 345 6.35 10.17 -16.23
C THR A 345 5.93 10.36 -17.68
N GLU A 346 6.47 9.52 -18.57
CA GLU A 346 5.85 9.29 -19.88
C GLU A 346 4.47 8.65 -19.69
N LEU A 347 3.57 8.84 -20.66
CA LEU A 347 2.21 8.30 -20.58
C LEU A 347 1.78 7.73 -21.93
N TYR A 348 1.34 6.48 -21.92
CA TYR A 348 0.55 5.87 -22.99
C TYR A 348 -0.94 6.03 -22.67
N LYS A 349 -1.73 6.66 -23.55
CA LYS A 349 -3.16 6.94 -23.35
C LYS A 349 -3.97 6.91 -24.64
#